data_AF-A0A550BUV5-F1
#
_entry.id   AF-A0A550BUV5-F1
#
_cell.length_a   1.000
_cell.length_b   1.000
_cell.length_c   1.000
_cell.angle_alpha   90.00
_cell.angle_beta   90.00
_cell.angle_gamma   90.00
#
_symmetry.space_group_name_H-M   'P 1'
#
loop_
_entity.id
_entity.type
_entity.pdbx_description
1 polymer ?
#
loop_
_entity_poly.entity_id
_entity_poly.type
_entity_poly.pdbx_seq_one_letter_code
_entity_poly.pdbx_strand_id
1 'polypeptide(L)'
;MTTEKAGDAGPGLATNDDEAQVVCPPDAEKWFVTNFDSVNCPALGKEYIRLLRTWCSLELANGFAIGKGNKAKTGAPKPALLITWIHAGRAARVKKMPTVVDANAFATELWAWWAALQPAWRNVDPTGLREPDREVSDGDWGAALEVRGQNGILSVVACLCWWGNVLGSRTTPNARSWLRLLDDVTWVCEQLLAA
;
A
#
# COMPACT_ATOMS: atom_id res chain seq x y z
N MET A 1 -26.85 44.85 -35.71
CA MET A 1 -25.40 44.81 -35.42
C MET A 1 -25.19 43.58 -34.56
N THR A 2 -24.58 42.58 -35.18
CA THR A 2 -24.32 41.22 -34.72
C THR A 2 -23.25 41.22 -33.64
N THR A 3 -23.41 40.41 -32.59
CA THR A 3 -22.29 39.67 -31.96
C THR A 3 -22.83 38.49 -31.15
N GLU A 4 -22.46 37.30 -31.61
CA GLU A 4 -22.47 36.00 -30.94
C GLU A 4 -21.36 35.87 -29.86
N LYS A 5 -21.40 34.72 -29.15
CA LYS A 5 -20.42 34.04 -28.27
C LYS A 5 -20.57 34.32 -26.77
N ALA A 6 -20.41 33.36 -25.86
CA ALA A 6 -20.13 31.91 -25.88
C ALA A 6 -20.74 31.37 -24.56
N GLY A 7 -21.32 30.17 -24.48
CA GLY A 7 -20.60 28.91 -24.60
C GLY A 7 -19.70 28.68 -23.39
N ASP A 8 -20.25 28.65 -22.17
CA ASP A 8 -19.51 28.19 -20.99
C ASP A 8 -19.90 26.74 -20.67
N ALA A 9 -18.91 25.87 -20.80
CA ALA A 9 -19.02 24.45 -20.55
C ALA A 9 -19.12 24.23 -19.05
N GLY A 10 -20.18 23.56 -18.62
CA GLY A 10 -20.34 23.15 -17.22
C GLY A 10 -19.13 22.35 -16.76
N PRO A 11 -18.74 22.47 -15.47
CA PRO A 11 -17.62 21.73 -14.94
C PRO A 11 -17.92 20.24 -15.10
N GLY A 12 -17.01 19.55 -15.79
CA GLY A 12 -17.06 18.12 -16.01
C GLY A 12 -17.33 17.40 -14.70
N LEU A 13 -18.34 16.54 -14.74
CA LEU A 13 -18.70 15.61 -13.68
C LEU A 13 -17.47 14.77 -13.33
N ALA A 14 -16.75 15.17 -12.27
CA ALA A 14 -15.85 14.27 -11.59
C ALA A 14 -16.72 13.09 -11.12
N THR A 15 -16.54 11.94 -11.73
CA THR A 15 -17.24 10.72 -11.36
C THR A 15 -17.01 10.47 -9.87
N ASN A 16 -18.10 10.37 -9.10
CA ASN A 16 -18.15 10.12 -7.66
C ASN A 16 -17.46 8.80 -7.20
N ASP A 17 -16.82 8.07 -8.12
CA ASP A 17 -16.16 6.79 -7.89
C ASP A 17 -14.78 6.92 -7.21
N ASP A 18 -14.15 8.10 -7.32
CA ASP A 18 -12.84 8.39 -6.68
C ASP A 18 -12.94 8.51 -5.15
N GLU A 19 -14.14 8.79 -4.62
CA GLU A 19 -14.44 8.86 -3.18
C GLU A 19 -15.22 7.65 -2.66
N ALA A 20 -15.62 6.73 -3.54
CA ALA A 20 -16.41 5.56 -3.15
C ALA A 20 -15.66 4.73 -2.10
N GLN A 21 -16.27 4.57 -0.93
CA GLN A 21 -15.73 3.82 0.18
C GLN A 21 -15.32 2.41 -0.27
N VAL A 22 -14.10 1.98 0.04
CA VAL A 22 -13.69 0.59 -0.16
C VAL A 22 -14.51 -0.26 0.80
N VAL A 23 -15.20 -1.26 0.26
CA VAL A 23 -16.01 -2.21 1.03
C VAL A 23 -15.22 -3.49 1.21
N CYS A 24 -15.25 -4.05 2.42
CA CYS A 24 -14.64 -5.36 2.69
C CYS A 24 -15.33 -6.43 1.82
N PRO A 25 -14.59 -7.33 1.17
CA PRO A 25 -15.19 -8.44 0.43
C PRO A 25 -16.11 -9.28 1.34
N PRO A 26 -17.30 -9.71 0.87
CA PRO A 26 -18.29 -10.40 1.70
C PRO A 26 -17.81 -11.78 2.20
N ASP A 27 -17.01 -12.48 1.38
CA ASP A 27 -16.44 -13.80 1.70
C ASP A 27 -15.06 -13.71 2.37
N ALA A 28 -14.72 -12.53 2.92
CA ALA A 28 -13.42 -12.31 3.54
C ALA A 28 -13.26 -13.13 4.83
N GLU A 29 -12.09 -13.77 4.95
CA GLU A 29 -11.69 -14.45 6.17
C GLU A 29 -11.63 -13.49 7.36
N LYS A 30 -11.90 -14.00 8.57
CA LYS A 30 -11.95 -13.18 9.80
C LYS A 30 -10.69 -12.34 10.02
N TRP A 31 -9.55 -12.91 9.62
CA TRP A 31 -8.27 -12.23 9.70
C TRP A 31 -8.23 -10.99 8.80
N PHE A 32 -8.78 -11.09 7.60
CA PHE A 32 -8.79 -10.02 6.62
C PHE A 32 -9.71 -8.91 7.08
N VAL A 33 -10.97 -9.24 7.44
CA VAL A 33 -11.97 -8.27 7.94
C VAL A 33 -11.39 -7.40 9.05
N THR A 34 -10.80 -8.04 10.06
CA THR A 34 -10.25 -7.33 11.23
C THR A 34 -9.12 -6.37 10.85
N ASN A 35 -8.26 -6.76 9.91
CA ASN A 35 -7.15 -5.90 9.48
C ASN A 35 -7.62 -4.84 8.49
N PHE A 36 -8.55 -5.17 7.60
CA PHE A 36 -9.18 -4.24 6.67
C PHE A 36 -9.77 -3.04 7.42
N ASP A 37 -10.58 -3.28 8.45
CA ASP A 37 -11.16 -2.21 9.27
C ASP A 37 -10.09 -1.29 9.87
N SER A 38 -8.93 -1.83 10.23
CA SER A 38 -7.84 -1.05 10.80
C SER A 38 -7.05 -0.22 9.78
N VAL A 39 -7.08 -0.60 8.50
CA VAL A 39 -6.33 0.10 7.43
C VAL A 39 -7.26 0.81 6.43
N ASN A 40 -8.58 0.67 6.56
CA ASN A 40 -9.56 1.39 5.75
C ASN A 40 -9.65 2.85 6.20
N CYS A 41 -8.80 3.69 5.61
CA CYS A 41 -8.68 5.11 5.95
C CYS A 41 -8.91 5.98 4.71
N PRO A 42 -10.18 6.29 4.36
CA PRO A 42 -10.50 7.11 3.17
C PRO A 42 -9.88 8.52 3.20
N ALA A 43 -9.63 9.06 4.40
CA ALA A 43 -8.98 10.36 4.59
C ALA A 43 -7.57 10.44 3.99
N LEU A 44 -6.93 9.30 3.68
CA LEU A 44 -5.64 9.27 2.99
C LEU A 44 -5.75 9.55 1.48
N GLY A 45 -6.95 9.75 0.94
CA GLY A 45 -7.14 10.18 -0.45
C GLY A 45 -7.08 9.04 -1.47
N LYS A 46 -7.34 9.40 -2.72
CA LYS A 46 -7.61 8.46 -3.82
C LYS A 46 -6.47 7.51 -4.12
N GLU A 47 -5.21 7.94 -3.97
CA GLU A 47 -4.04 7.10 -4.24
C GLU A 47 -3.96 5.94 -3.22
N TYR A 48 -4.27 6.22 -1.96
CA TYR A 48 -4.35 5.19 -0.92
C TYR A 48 -5.57 4.29 -1.11
N ILE A 49 -6.72 4.86 -1.49
CA ILE A 49 -7.92 4.10 -1.80
C ILE A 49 -7.67 3.13 -2.96
N ARG A 50 -6.94 3.56 -4.01
CA ARG A 50 -6.53 2.70 -5.13
C ARG A 50 -5.69 1.52 -4.62
N LEU A 51 -4.65 1.78 -3.82
CA LEU A 51 -3.86 0.69 -3.21
C LEU A 51 -4.75 -0.29 -2.44
N LEU A 52 -5.64 0.24 -1.59
CA LEU A 52 -6.48 -0.58 -0.73
C LEU A 52 -7.42 -1.48 -1.55
N ARG A 53 -8.00 -0.95 -2.63
CA ARG A 53 -8.82 -1.73 -3.58
C ARG A 53 -8.00 -2.82 -4.26
N THR A 54 -6.83 -2.49 -4.80
CA THR A 54 -5.96 -3.47 -5.47
C THR A 54 -5.51 -4.58 -4.52
N TRP A 55 -5.16 -4.24 -3.26
CA TRP A 55 -4.84 -5.24 -2.25
C TRP A 55 -6.04 -6.14 -1.91
N CYS A 56 -7.27 -5.59 -1.80
CA CYS A 56 -8.47 -6.41 -1.62
C CYS A 56 -8.66 -7.41 -2.76
N SER A 57 -8.49 -6.96 -4.01
CA SER A 57 -8.58 -7.83 -5.19
C SER A 57 -7.50 -8.91 -5.20
N LEU A 58 -6.26 -8.58 -4.82
CA LEU A 58 -5.17 -9.54 -4.70
C LEU A 58 -5.45 -10.62 -3.66
N GLU A 59 -5.91 -10.26 -2.46
CA GLU A 59 -6.21 -11.24 -1.41
C GLU A 59 -7.45 -12.09 -1.77
N LEU A 60 -8.45 -11.49 -2.42
CA LEU A 60 -9.62 -12.22 -2.93
C LEU A 60 -9.21 -13.25 -3.99
N ALA A 61 -8.38 -12.87 -4.96
CA ALA A 61 -7.86 -13.80 -5.97
C ALA A 61 -7.03 -14.94 -5.35
N ASN A 62 -6.37 -14.66 -4.23
CA ASN A 62 -5.65 -15.66 -3.45
C ASN A 62 -6.54 -16.48 -2.48
N GLY A 63 -7.86 -16.26 -2.49
CA GLY A 63 -8.81 -16.92 -1.60
C GLY A 63 -8.54 -16.66 -0.12
N PHE A 64 -7.96 -15.49 0.21
CA PHE A 64 -7.52 -15.11 1.55
C PHE A 64 -6.56 -16.12 2.22
N ALA A 65 -5.85 -16.91 1.41
CA ALA A 65 -4.93 -17.94 1.88
C ALA A 65 -3.79 -17.31 2.71
N ILE A 66 -3.53 -17.86 3.89
CA ILE A 66 -2.39 -17.46 4.70
C ILE A 66 -1.19 -18.31 4.30
N GLY A 67 -0.16 -17.67 3.76
CA GLY A 67 1.10 -18.34 3.45
C GLY A 67 1.70 -18.95 4.72
N LYS A 68 1.92 -20.27 4.72
CA LYS A 68 2.62 -20.97 5.80
C LYS A 68 4.11 -20.63 5.77
N GLY A 69 4.46 -19.51 6.38
CA GLY A 69 5.72 -19.35 7.11
C GLY A 69 7.02 -19.60 6.33
N ASN A 70 7.11 -19.25 5.05
CA ASN A 70 8.44 -19.00 4.50
C ASN A 70 8.95 -17.71 5.11
N LYS A 71 9.92 -17.85 6.04
CA LYS A 71 10.76 -16.74 6.50
C LYS A 71 11.65 -16.36 5.33
N ALA A 72 11.09 -15.72 4.30
CA ALA A 72 11.86 -15.13 3.23
C ALA A 72 12.86 -14.17 3.91
N LYS A 73 14.13 -14.56 3.89
CA LYS A 73 15.21 -13.74 4.44
C LYS A 73 15.34 -12.56 3.51
N THR A 74 14.97 -11.39 4.00
CA THR A 74 15.10 -10.13 3.27
C THR A 74 16.42 -9.49 3.66
N GLY A 75 17.02 -8.74 2.73
CA GLY A 75 18.28 -8.03 2.96
C GLY A 75 18.20 -6.87 3.97
N ALA A 76 16.98 -6.47 4.37
CA ALA A 76 16.73 -5.42 5.35
C ALA A 76 15.66 -5.85 6.37
N PRO A 77 15.79 -5.42 7.64
CA PRO A 77 14.81 -5.74 8.67
C PRO A 77 13.48 -5.02 8.40
N LYS A 78 12.38 -5.59 8.91
CA LYS A 78 11.08 -4.91 8.97
C LYS A 78 11.19 -3.65 9.83
N PRO A 79 10.41 -2.58 9.54
CA PRO A 79 10.32 -1.42 10.42
C PRO A 79 9.99 -1.82 11.86
N ALA A 80 10.61 -1.16 12.85
CA ALA A 80 10.48 -1.57 14.25
C ALA A 80 9.03 -1.47 14.75
N LEU A 81 8.30 -0.46 14.29
CA LEU A 81 6.87 -0.28 14.58
C LEU A 81 6.03 -1.45 14.06
N LEU A 82 6.35 -1.96 12.87
CA LEU A 82 5.67 -3.11 12.27
C LEU A 82 5.92 -4.38 13.10
N ILE A 83 7.16 -4.63 13.51
CA ILE A 83 7.50 -5.79 14.37
C ILE A 83 6.68 -5.75 15.66
N THR A 84 6.62 -4.58 16.30
CA THR A 84 5.85 -4.37 17.53
C THR A 84 4.37 -4.67 17.32
N TRP A 85 3.77 -4.16 16.23
CA TRP A 85 2.37 -4.40 15.90
C TRP A 85 2.08 -5.89 15.61
N ILE A 86 2.98 -6.58 14.89
CA ILE A 86 2.87 -8.01 14.62
C ILE A 86 2.91 -8.82 15.92
N HIS A 87 3.89 -8.57 16.79
CA HIS A 87 4.05 -9.28 18.07
C HIS A 87 2.89 -9.01 19.04
N ALA A 88 2.31 -7.80 18.99
CA ALA A 88 1.12 -7.47 19.76
C ALA A 88 -0.17 -8.13 19.23
N GLY A 89 -0.11 -8.88 18.13
CA GLY A 89 -1.25 -9.61 17.57
C GLY A 89 -2.05 -8.83 16.53
N ARG A 90 -1.46 -7.78 15.93
CA ARG A 90 -2.06 -6.96 14.86
C ARG A 90 -3.42 -6.38 15.25
N ALA A 91 -4.27 -6.04 14.27
CA ALA A 91 -5.61 -5.51 14.50
C ALA A 91 -6.53 -6.44 15.34
N ALA A 92 -6.21 -7.73 15.41
CA ALA A 92 -6.99 -8.67 16.23
C ALA A 92 -6.93 -8.32 17.72
N ARG A 93 -5.79 -7.79 18.20
CA ARG A 93 -5.60 -7.39 19.61
C ARG A 93 -5.28 -5.90 19.79
N VAL A 94 -4.70 -5.26 18.80
CA VAL A 94 -4.33 -3.84 18.80
C VAL A 94 -5.47 -3.03 18.16
N LYS A 95 -6.31 -2.42 18.99
CA LYS A 95 -7.46 -1.63 18.52
C LYS A 95 -7.11 -0.20 18.09
N LYS A 96 -6.05 0.37 18.66
CA LYS A 96 -5.56 1.69 18.29
C LYS A 96 -4.49 1.57 17.22
N MET A 97 -4.62 2.33 16.14
CA MET A 97 -3.61 2.41 15.10
C MET A 97 -2.26 2.86 15.68
N PRO A 98 -1.15 2.16 15.36
CA PRO A 98 0.20 2.61 15.71
C PRO A 98 0.45 4.04 15.23
N THR A 99 1.15 4.83 16.04
CA THR A 99 1.50 6.21 15.70
C THR A 99 2.96 6.28 15.27
N VAL A 100 3.20 6.84 14.09
CA VAL A 100 4.56 7.13 13.60
C VAL A 100 5.06 8.40 14.29
N VAL A 101 6.09 8.27 15.12
CA VAL A 101 6.64 9.42 15.88
C VAL A 101 7.61 10.24 15.03
N ASP A 102 8.48 9.57 14.27
CA ASP A 102 9.41 10.19 13.32
C ASP A 102 9.11 9.66 11.92
N ALA A 103 8.46 10.51 11.12
CA ALA A 103 8.07 10.17 9.76
C ALA A 103 9.28 9.99 8.82
N ASN A 104 10.42 10.64 9.07
CA ASN A 104 11.60 10.52 8.21
C ASN A 104 12.36 9.23 8.49
N ALA A 105 12.54 8.89 9.77
CA ALA A 105 13.12 7.62 10.17
C ALA A 105 12.26 6.45 9.68
N PHE A 106 10.94 6.54 9.87
CA PHE A 106 10.02 5.50 9.42
C PHE A 106 10.00 5.33 7.90
N ALA A 107 10.05 6.43 7.13
CA ALA A 107 10.17 6.38 5.67
C ALA A 107 11.44 5.63 5.24
N THR A 108 12.57 5.91 5.90
CA THR A 108 13.87 5.27 5.62
C THR A 108 13.81 3.76 5.89
N GLU A 109 13.28 3.36 7.04
CA GLU A 109 13.10 1.94 7.39
C GLU A 109 12.19 1.22 6.40
N LEU A 110 11.07 1.85 6.03
CA LEU A 110 10.08 1.24 5.15
C LEU A 110 10.60 1.09 3.71
N TRP A 111 11.29 2.10 3.16
CA TRP A 111 11.90 2.00 1.83
C TRP A 111 12.99 0.94 1.77
N ALA A 112 13.88 0.89 2.76
CA ALA A 112 14.93 -0.12 2.83
C ALA A 112 14.33 -1.53 2.89
N TRP A 113 13.29 -1.71 3.70
CA TRP A 113 12.58 -2.99 3.77
C TRP A 113 11.85 -3.33 2.47
N TRP A 114 11.16 -2.37 1.85
CA TRP A 114 10.46 -2.58 0.58
C TRP A 114 11.40 -2.98 -0.54
N ALA A 115 12.53 -2.28 -0.69
CA ALA A 115 13.57 -2.63 -1.67
C ALA A 115 14.10 -4.06 -1.44
N ALA A 116 14.28 -4.46 -0.18
CA ALA A 116 14.75 -5.80 0.17
C ALA A 116 13.71 -6.93 -0.04
N LEU A 117 12.44 -6.59 -0.26
CA LEU A 117 11.40 -7.56 -0.65
C LEU A 117 11.39 -7.82 -2.16
N GLN A 118 11.95 -6.92 -2.96
CA GLN A 118 11.86 -7.00 -4.42
C GLN A 118 12.72 -8.13 -4.98
N PRO A 119 12.31 -8.72 -6.10
CA PRO A 119 13.12 -9.74 -6.78
C PRO A 119 14.40 -9.13 -7.34
N ALA A 120 15.41 -9.98 -7.58
CA ALA A 120 16.74 -9.55 -8.01
C ALA A 120 16.76 -8.83 -9.37
N TRP A 121 15.78 -9.09 -10.24
CA TRP A 121 15.66 -8.41 -11.53
C TRP A 121 15.13 -6.98 -11.39
N ARG A 122 14.58 -6.60 -10.23
CA ARG A 122 13.98 -5.30 -10.00
C ARG A 122 14.90 -4.40 -9.17
N ASN A 123 15.27 -3.27 -9.73
CA ASN A 123 16.06 -2.26 -9.02
C ASN A 123 15.15 -1.26 -8.32
N VAL A 124 15.12 -1.33 -6.99
CA VAL A 124 14.38 -0.38 -6.15
C VAL A 124 15.35 0.31 -5.21
N ASP A 125 15.33 1.64 -5.24
CA ASP A 125 16.20 2.46 -4.40
C ASP A 125 15.79 2.34 -2.93
N PRO A 126 16.66 1.81 -2.04
CA PRO A 126 16.34 1.66 -0.62
C PRO A 126 16.19 3.00 0.11
N THR A 127 16.60 4.11 -0.50
CA THR A 127 16.39 5.46 0.05
C THR A 127 15.06 6.07 -0.38
N GLY A 128 14.38 5.47 -1.36
CA GLY A 128 13.15 6.02 -1.93
C GLY A 128 13.31 7.33 -2.69
N LEU A 129 14.56 7.73 -3.02
CA LEU A 129 14.85 9.01 -3.68
C LEU A 129 14.67 8.94 -5.20
N ARG A 130 14.82 7.76 -5.80
CA ARG A 130 14.56 7.50 -7.23
C ARG A 130 13.23 6.77 -7.43
N GLU A 131 12.64 6.95 -8.60
CA GLU A 131 11.49 6.15 -9.01
C GLU A 131 11.91 4.68 -9.19
N PRO A 132 11.12 3.71 -8.72
CA PRO A 132 11.41 2.29 -8.92
C PRO A 132 11.30 1.88 -10.38
N ASP A 133 12.14 0.95 -10.81
CA ASP A 133 12.04 0.37 -12.15
C ASP A 133 10.76 -0.49 -12.26
N ARG A 134 10.06 -0.36 -13.40
CA ARG A 134 8.78 -1.04 -13.70
C ARG A 134 8.83 -1.93 -14.94
N GLU A 135 10.03 -2.21 -15.43
CA GLU A 135 10.22 -3.19 -16.49
C GLU A 135 10.05 -4.58 -15.89
N VAL A 136 9.01 -5.30 -16.33
CA VAL A 136 8.75 -6.67 -15.91
C VAL A 136 9.64 -7.59 -16.73
N SER A 137 10.48 -8.36 -16.04
CA SER A 137 11.28 -9.43 -16.62
C SER A 137 10.51 -10.75 -16.51
N ASP A 138 10.85 -11.75 -17.32
CA ASP A 138 10.34 -13.14 -17.21
C ASP A 138 10.80 -13.86 -15.91
N GLY A 139 11.46 -13.14 -15.00
CA GLY A 139 11.93 -13.66 -13.72
C GLY A 139 10.83 -13.76 -12.66
N ASP A 140 11.01 -14.70 -11.73
CA ASP A 140 10.13 -14.88 -10.57
C ASP A 140 10.07 -13.60 -9.69
N TRP A 141 8.88 -13.25 -9.20
CA TRP A 141 8.64 -12.17 -8.22
C TRP A 141 9.27 -12.47 -6.86
N GLY A 142 9.64 -13.72 -6.64
CA GLY A 142 10.45 -14.17 -5.53
C GLY A 142 9.62 -14.46 -4.29
N ALA A 143 10.12 -15.42 -3.50
CA ALA A 143 9.44 -15.94 -2.32
C ALA A 143 9.03 -14.91 -1.25
N ALA A 144 9.60 -13.69 -1.28
CA ALA A 144 9.25 -12.62 -0.36
C ALA A 144 7.91 -11.95 -0.71
N LEU A 145 7.61 -11.75 -1.99
CA LEU A 145 6.35 -11.18 -2.47
C LEU A 145 5.26 -12.24 -2.69
N GLU A 146 5.65 -13.52 -2.81
CA GLU A 146 4.71 -14.65 -2.80
C GLU A 146 4.07 -14.92 -1.42
N VAL A 147 4.56 -14.28 -0.34
CA VAL A 147 3.97 -14.45 0.99
C VAL A 147 2.55 -13.89 0.98
N ARG A 148 1.55 -14.76 1.17
CA ARG A 148 0.12 -14.40 1.16
C ARG A 148 -0.42 -14.10 2.57
N GLY A 149 -1.51 -13.36 2.62
CA GLY A 149 -2.29 -13.11 3.83
C GLY A 149 -1.59 -12.21 4.86
N GLN A 150 -1.79 -12.50 6.14
CA GLN A 150 -1.33 -11.63 7.26
C GLN A 150 0.17 -11.30 7.31
N ASN A 151 1.00 -12.08 6.61
CA ASN A 151 2.46 -11.90 6.58
C ASN A 151 2.95 -11.26 5.27
N GLY A 152 2.05 -11.08 4.30
CA GLY A 152 2.34 -10.53 2.98
C GLY A 152 2.15 -9.02 2.90
N ILE A 153 1.57 -8.60 1.78
CA ILE A 153 1.31 -7.19 1.41
C ILE A 153 0.54 -6.42 2.49
N LEU A 154 -0.30 -7.07 3.30
CA LEU A 154 -0.94 -6.45 4.47
C LEU A 154 0.05 -5.63 5.32
N SER A 155 1.26 -6.16 5.54
CA SER A 155 2.26 -5.51 6.37
C SER A 155 2.72 -4.16 5.78
N VAL A 156 2.83 -4.08 4.45
CA VAL A 156 3.21 -2.87 3.73
C VAL A 156 2.05 -1.88 3.71
N VAL A 157 0.83 -2.35 3.43
CA VAL A 157 -0.40 -1.54 3.46
C VAL A 157 -0.60 -0.90 4.84
N ALA A 158 -0.41 -1.66 5.92
CA ALA A 158 -0.50 -1.15 7.28
C ALA A 158 0.53 -0.05 7.54
N CYS A 159 1.80 -0.26 7.15
CA CYS A 159 2.85 0.76 7.29
C CYS A 159 2.52 2.04 6.51
N LEU A 160 2.02 1.92 5.27
CA LEU A 160 1.61 3.04 4.45
C LEU A 160 0.41 3.80 5.05
N CYS A 161 -0.51 3.09 5.69
CA CYS A 161 -1.61 3.70 6.44
C CYS A 161 -1.07 4.57 7.58
N TRP A 162 -0.20 4.01 8.43
CA TRP A 162 0.33 4.73 9.60
C TRP A 162 1.18 5.93 9.19
N TRP A 163 2.00 5.77 8.17
CA TRP A 163 2.81 6.85 7.62
C TRP A 163 1.94 7.96 7.02
N GLY A 164 0.93 7.59 6.23
CA GLY A 164 -0.04 8.51 5.64
C GLY A 164 -0.72 9.41 6.68
N ASN A 165 -1.09 8.83 7.83
CA ASN A 165 -1.83 9.53 8.88
C ASN A 165 -1.05 10.66 9.56
N VAL A 166 0.28 10.65 9.48
CA VAL A 166 1.11 11.69 10.12
C VAL A 166 1.62 12.75 9.15
N LEU A 167 1.31 12.63 7.85
CA LEU A 167 1.96 13.44 6.81
C LEU A 167 1.39 14.85 6.60
N GLY A 168 0.29 15.22 7.25
CA GLY A 168 -0.27 16.58 7.17
C GLY A 168 -0.47 17.05 5.72
N SER A 169 0.45 17.86 5.19
CA SER A 169 0.44 18.34 3.80
C SER A 169 1.02 17.35 2.79
N ARG A 170 0.32 17.19 1.66
CA ARG A 170 0.75 16.39 0.49
C ARG A 170 1.93 16.96 -0.29
N THR A 171 2.35 18.21 -0.01
CA THR A 171 3.43 18.87 -0.75
C THR A 171 4.82 18.71 -0.11
N THR A 172 4.90 18.09 1.07
CA THR A 172 6.18 17.86 1.74
C THR A 172 7.02 16.82 0.97
N PRO A 173 8.37 16.87 1.06
CA PRO A 173 9.21 15.81 0.49
C PRO A 173 8.84 14.41 0.98
N ASN A 174 8.48 14.32 2.26
CA ASN A 174 8.08 13.06 2.89
C ASN A 174 6.73 12.56 2.32
N ALA A 175 5.75 13.44 2.11
CA ALA A 175 4.49 13.07 1.46
C ALA A 175 4.66 12.65 -0.01
N ARG A 176 5.58 13.27 -0.76
CA ARG A 176 5.93 12.81 -2.12
C ARG A 176 6.58 11.42 -2.10
N SER A 177 7.45 11.16 -1.12
CA SER A 177 8.05 9.83 -0.93
C SER A 177 7.00 8.77 -0.61
N TRP A 178 6.02 9.11 0.23
CA TRP A 178 4.88 8.25 0.53
C TRP A 178 4.01 7.95 -0.70
N LEU A 179 3.69 8.97 -1.52
CA LEU A 179 2.95 8.78 -2.77
C LEU A 179 3.69 7.87 -3.76
N ARG A 180 5.01 8.01 -3.85
CA ARG A 180 5.84 7.14 -4.68
C ARG A 180 5.78 5.69 -4.22
N LEU A 181 5.92 5.44 -2.92
CA LEU A 181 5.84 4.07 -2.40
C LEU A 181 4.43 3.50 -2.57
N LEU A 182 3.38 4.30 -2.41
CA LEU A 182 2.00 3.88 -2.67
C LEU A 182 1.80 3.40 -4.11
N ASP A 183 2.24 4.22 -5.07
CA ASP A 183 2.08 3.89 -6.48
C ASP A 183 2.89 2.64 -6.84
N ASP A 184 4.07 2.48 -6.24
CA ASP A 184 4.90 1.30 -6.44
C ASP A 184 4.27 0.02 -5.90
N VAL A 185 3.77 0.05 -4.66
CA VAL A 185 3.14 -1.12 -4.04
C VAL A 185 1.85 -1.47 -4.78
N THR A 186 1.11 -0.46 -5.25
CA THR A 186 -0.09 -0.67 -6.06
C THR A 186 0.26 -1.38 -7.37
N TRP A 187 1.29 -0.90 -8.07
CA TRP A 187 1.76 -1.52 -9.29
C TRP A 187 2.21 -2.98 -9.05
N VAL A 188 2.95 -3.27 -7.97
CA VAL A 188 3.32 -4.65 -7.63
C VAL A 188 2.10 -5.52 -7.39
N CYS A 189 1.09 -5.03 -6.65
CA CYS A 189 -0.15 -5.76 -6.45
C CYS A 189 -0.88 -6.04 -7.77
N GLU A 190 -0.89 -5.09 -8.72
CA GLU A 190 -1.47 -5.28 -10.05
C GLU A 190 -0.72 -6.35 -10.84
N GLN A 191 0.60 -6.39 -10.77
CA GLN A 191 1.40 -7.43 -11.44
C GLN A 191 1.18 -8.82 -10.82
N LEU A 192 1.16 -8.92 -9.48
CA LEU A 192 0.90 -10.18 -8.78
C LEU A 192 -0.53 -10.71 -9.00
N LEU A 193 -1.48 -9.83 -9.30
CA LEU A 193 -2.85 -10.20 -9.63
C LEU A 193 -2.98 -10.69 -11.08
N ALA A 194 -2.12 -10.22 -11.99
CA ALA A 194 -2.11 -10.60 -13.40
C ALA A 194 -1.32 -11.88 -13.70
N ALA A 195 -0.52 -12.36 -12.73
CA ALA A 195 0.30 -13.58 -12.81
C ALA A 195 -0.51 -14.85 -12.49
#